data_AF-A0AAU4GSB4-F1
#
_entry.id   AF-A0AAU4GSB4-F1
#
_cell.length_a   1.000
_cell.length_b   1.000
_cell.length_c   1.000
_cell.angle_alpha   90.00
_cell.angle_beta   90.00
_cell.angle_gamma   90.00
#
_symmetry.space_group_name_H-M   'P 1'
#
loop_
_entity.id
_entity.type
_entity.pdbx_description
1 polymer ?
#
loop_
_entity_poly.entity_id
_entity_poly.type
_entity_poly.pdbx_seq_one_letter_code
_entity_poly.pdbx_strand_id
1 'polypeptide(L)'
;MVAPVFIFALTLAGSHTQANTPVEALQTAVPAAVLAVVVGVLVGGLSALAMNKATAHHWATEHSTRVATVAIPLLTYGIAIAVGGNGFVAAFLCGIAYKAARKHSTEAEFVLVDDVSALCGLAMWFVFGLAALLLLDFGVTWGAIVVAAVALTVARAGPVLAVLLGSDLKWRDRMTISFLAPRGAASIVFGLLAFNSLDNEAADLALAIMVMTVLGSVLVHGVGTSVLTNRKRR
;
A
#
# COMPACT_ATOMS: atom_id res chain seq x y z
N MET A 1 -13.10 0.08 -4.60
CA MET A 1 -12.96 1.53 -4.33
C MET A 1 -11.65 1.79 -3.59
N VAL A 2 -10.97 2.90 -3.89
CA VAL A 2 -9.67 3.25 -3.30
C VAL A 2 -9.83 3.66 -1.83
N ALA A 3 -8.72 3.75 -1.07
CA ALA A 3 -8.74 4.17 0.32
C ALA A 3 -9.61 5.43 0.54
N PRO A 4 -10.44 5.48 1.59
CA PRO A 4 -11.29 6.62 1.94
C PRO A 4 -10.65 8.00 1.82
N VAL A 5 -9.44 8.13 2.37
CA VAL A 5 -8.66 9.38 2.36
C VAL A 5 -8.25 9.77 0.95
N PHE A 6 -8.04 8.79 0.09
CA PHE A 6 -7.70 9.00 -1.32
C PHE A 6 -8.91 9.47 -2.13
N ILE A 7 -10.09 8.88 -1.91
CA ILE A 7 -11.33 9.37 -2.54
C ILE A 7 -11.63 10.80 -2.08
N PHE A 8 -11.52 11.08 -0.78
CA PHE A 8 -11.67 12.44 -0.25
C PHE A 8 -10.71 13.45 -0.90
N ALA A 9 -9.45 13.06 -1.10
CA ALA A 9 -8.47 13.90 -1.78
C ALA A 9 -8.82 14.11 -3.27
N LEU A 10 -9.28 13.07 -3.97
CA LEU A 10 -9.70 13.17 -5.37
C LEU A 10 -10.97 14.02 -5.55
N THR A 11 -11.95 13.95 -4.64
CA THR A 11 -13.16 14.78 -4.70
C THR A 11 -12.82 16.26 -4.47
N LEU A 12 -11.92 16.56 -3.52
CA LEU A 12 -11.44 17.93 -3.30
C LEU A 12 -10.60 18.46 -4.47
N ALA A 13 -9.88 17.58 -5.17
CA ALA A 13 -9.06 17.94 -6.33
C ALA A 13 -9.84 18.09 -7.65
N GLY A 14 -11.19 17.99 -7.62
CA GLY A 14 -12.05 18.34 -8.75
C GLY A 14 -12.55 17.17 -9.61
N SER A 15 -12.37 15.91 -9.19
CA SER A 15 -13.01 14.77 -9.87
C SER A 15 -14.51 14.70 -9.54
N HIS A 16 -15.36 14.50 -10.55
CA HIS A 16 -16.81 14.30 -10.40
C HIS A 16 -17.12 12.99 -9.64
N THR A 17 -17.04 13.01 -8.31
CA THR A 17 -17.56 11.92 -7.45
C THR A 17 -18.39 12.50 -6.30
N GLN A 18 -19.52 11.85 -6.01
CA GLN A 18 -20.71 12.28 -5.25
C GLN A 18 -20.57 12.67 -3.76
N ALA A 19 -19.42 13.11 -3.24
CA ALA A 19 -19.27 13.47 -1.83
C ALA A 19 -18.85 14.95 -1.67
N ASN A 20 -19.76 15.79 -1.17
CA ASN A 20 -19.54 17.23 -1.02
C ASN A 20 -19.03 17.63 0.37
N THR A 21 -18.96 16.69 1.33
CA THR A 21 -18.49 16.98 2.70
C THR A 21 -17.52 15.93 3.28
N PRO A 22 -16.61 16.31 4.20
CA PRO A 22 -15.71 15.37 4.90
C PRO A 22 -16.45 14.29 5.70
N VAL A 23 -17.66 14.60 6.18
CA VAL A 23 -18.49 13.68 6.95
C VAL A 23 -19.10 12.61 6.05
N GLU A 24 -19.56 12.96 4.84
CA GLU A 24 -20.04 11.99 3.84
C GLU A 24 -18.91 11.06 3.35
N ALA A 25 -17.70 11.60 3.17
CA ALA A 25 -16.54 10.78 2.85
C ALA A 25 -16.25 9.75 3.95
N LEU A 26 -16.34 10.13 5.22
CA LEU A 26 -16.15 9.23 6.36
C LEU A 26 -17.29 8.20 6.49
N GLN A 27 -18.53 8.60 6.23
CA GLN A 27 -19.69 7.71 6.23
C GLN A 27 -19.63 6.66 5.12
N THR A 28 -19.04 6.98 3.97
CA THR A 28 -18.83 6.04 2.87
C THR A 28 -17.62 5.14 3.10
N ALA A 29 -16.62 5.65 3.82
CA ALA A 29 -15.35 5.00 4.11
C ALA A 29 -15.44 3.80 5.06
N VAL A 30 -16.17 3.98 6.15
CA VAL A 30 -16.26 2.99 7.22
C VAL A 30 -16.91 1.69 6.73
N PRO A 31 -18.07 1.72 6.02
CA PRO A 31 -18.66 0.53 5.44
C PRO A 31 -17.72 -0.18 4.45
N ALA A 32 -17.03 0.57 3.58
CA ALA A 32 -16.09 -0.01 2.62
C ALA A 32 -14.89 -0.69 3.30
N ALA A 33 -14.40 -0.15 4.41
CA ALA A 33 -13.35 -0.75 5.21
C ALA A 33 -13.84 -2.02 5.94
N VAL A 34 -15.03 -1.97 6.54
CA VAL A 34 -15.65 -3.14 7.20
C VAL A 34 -15.90 -4.25 6.19
N LEU A 35 -16.44 -3.93 5.01
CA LEU A 35 -16.62 -4.90 3.91
C LEU A 35 -15.30 -5.51 3.47
N ALA A 36 -14.23 -4.72 3.35
CA ALA A 36 -12.91 -5.25 3.03
C ALA A 36 -12.38 -6.22 4.10
N VAL A 37 -12.61 -5.91 5.38
CA VAL A 37 -12.24 -6.80 6.49
C VAL A 37 -13.04 -8.10 6.44
N VAL A 38 -14.36 -8.01 6.31
CA VAL A 38 -15.25 -9.18 6.26
C VAL A 38 -14.89 -10.05 5.06
N VAL A 39 -14.82 -9.49 3.85
CA VAL A 39 -14.48 -10.24 2.64
C VAL A 39 -13.08 -10.84 2.74
N GLY A 40 -12.08 -10.06 3.18
CA GLY A 40 -10.71 -10.53 3.32
C GLY A 40 -10.58 -11.71 4.28
N VAL A 41 -11.12 -11.57 5.50
CA VAL A 41 -11.03 -12.62 6.52
C VAL A 41 -11.85 -13.85 6.13
N LEU A 42 -13.06 -13.68 5.60
CA LEU A 42 -13.91 -14.79 5.20
C LEU A 42 -13.30 -15.57 4.03
N VAL A 43 -12.92 -14.89 2.95
CA VAL A 43 -12.35 -15.58 1.78
C VAL A 43 -11.03 -16.24 2.16
N GLY A 44 -10.13 -15.55 2.88
CA GLY A 44 -8.85 -16.12 3.32
C GLY A 44 -9.03 -17.35 4.21
N GLY A 45 -9.93 -17.28 5.20
CA GLY A 45 -10.23 -18.39 6.09
C GLY A 45 -10.88 -19.58 5.37
N LEU A 46 -11.91 -19.34 4.55
CA LEU A 46 -12.60 -20.39 3.80
C LEU A 46 -11.66 -21.06 2.80
N SER A 47 -10.85 -20.29 2.08
CA SER A 47 -9.87 -20.83 1.14
C SER A 47 -8.79 -21.65 1.85
N ALA A 48 -8.33 -21.25 3.03
CA ALA A 48 -7.39 -22.05 3.82
C ALA A 48 -8.01 -23.36 4.32
N LEU A 49 -9.27 -23.35 4.76
CA LEU A 49 -10.00 -24.56 5.15
C LEU A 49 -10.20 -25.50 3.96
N ALA A 50 -10.62 -24.97 2.81
CA ALA A 50 -10.75 -25.72 1.57
C ALA A 50 -9.42 -26.35 1.16
N MET A 51 -8.33 -25.58 1.22
CA MET A 51 -7.00 -26.08 0.91
C MET A 51 -6.52 -27.11 1.93
N ASN A 52 -6.84 -26.96 3.22
CA ASN A 52 -6.46 -27.94 4.26
C ASN A 52 -7.11 -29.29 3.94
N LYS A 53 -8.38 -29.26 3.54
CA LYS A 53 -9.13 -30.45 3.14
C LYS A 53 -8.60 -31.03 1.82
N ALA A 54 -8.32 -30.20 0.82
CA ALA A 54 -7.78 -30.65 -0.46
C ALA A 54 -6.42 -31.33 -0.31
N THR A 55 -5.52 -30.78 0.51
CA THR A 55 -4.22 -31.42 0.81
C THR A 55 -4.40 -32.71 1.60
N ALA A 56 -5.28 -32.75 2.60
CA ALA A 56 -5.53 -33.95 3.40
C ALA A 56 -6.13 -35.12 2.59
N HIS A 57 -6.91 -34.82 1.55
CA HIS A 57 -7.46 -35.82 0.63
C HIS A 57 -6.61 -36.07 -0.63
N HIS A 58 -5.39 -35.53 -0.69
CA HIS A 58 -4.50 -35.62 -1.86
C HIS A 58 -5.11 -35.08 -3.17
N TRP A 59 -6.05 -34.14 -3.09
CA TRP A 59 -6.65 -33.46 -4.26
C TRP A 59 -5.80 -32.28 -4.76
N ALA A 60 -4.92 -31.75 -3.93
CA ALA A 60 -4.03 -30.64 -4.27
C ALA A 60 -2.58 -31.12 -4.36
N THR A 61 -1.94 -30.84 -5.50
CA THR A 61 -0.48 -30.95 -5.65
C THR A 61 0.21 -29.71 -5.09
N GLU A 62 1.52 -29.79 -4.86
CA GLU A 62 2.31 -28.62 -4.46
C GLU A 62 2.19 -27.46 -5.46
N HIS A 63 2.23 -27.77 -6.76
CA HIS A 63 2.07 -26.78 -7.82
C HIS A 63 0.71 -26.07 -7.75
N SER A 64 -0.38 -26.83 -7.58
CA SER A 64 -1.73 -26.25 -7.46
C SER A 64 -1.85 -25.36 -6.22
N THR A 65 -1.23 -25.77 -5.12
CA THR A 65 -1.24 -25.00 -3.87
C THR A 65 -0.50 -23.67 -4.03
N ARG A 66 0.66 -23.65 -4.70
CA ARG A 66 1.41 -22.42 -5.03
C ARG A 66 0.63 -21.49 -5.96
N VAL A 67 -0.07 -22.03 -6.96
CA VAL A 67 -0.93 -21.21 -7.83
C VAL A 67 -2.08 -20.60 -7.02
N ALA A 68 -2.66 -21.37 -6.10
CA ALA A 68 -3.75 -20.89 -5.25
C ALA A 68 -3.31 -19.74 -4.33
N THR A 69 -2.08 -19.74 -3.78
CA THR A 69 -1.59 -18.65 -2.93
C THR A 69 -1.45 -17.31 -3.66
N VAL A 70 -1.30 -17.34 -4.99
CA VAL A 70 -1.37 -16.14 -5.84
C VAL A 70 -2.81 -15.81 -6.24
N ALA A 71 -3.58 -16.81 -6.66
CA ALA A 71 -4.92 -16.61 -7.20
C ALA A 71 -5.92 -16.14 -6.13
N ILE A 72 -5.84 -16.67 -4.91
CA ILE A 72 -6.79 -16.37 -3.83
C ILE A 72 -6.78 -14.87 -3.46
N PRO A 73 -5.63 -14.21 -3.18
CA PRO A 73 -5.61 -12.77 -2.94
C PRO A 73 -6.14 -11.93 -4.11
N LEU A 74 -5.88 -12.33 -5.35
CA LEU A 74 -6.38 -11.64 -6.55
C LEU A 74 -7.91 -11.77 -6.70
N LEU A 75 -8.45 -12.96 -6.46
CA LEU A 75 -9.90 -13.18 -6.42
C LEU A 75 -10.54 -12.36 -5.31
N THR A 76 -9.94 -12.34 -4.12
CA THR A 76 -10.42 -11.54 -3.00
C THR A 76 -10.43 -10.04 -3.31
N TYR A 77 -9.41 -9.53 -4.00
CA TYR A 77 -9.36 -8.16 -4.50
C TYR A 77 -10.57 -7.86 -5.42
N GLY A 78 -10.84 -8.75 -6.38
CA GLY A 78 -11.96 -8.62 -7.32
C GLY A 78 -13.32 -8.65 -6.61
N ILE A 79 -13.55 -9.61 -5.72
CA ILE A 79 -14.78 -9.74 -4.94
C ILE A 79 -15.00 -8.48 -4.09
N ALA A 80 -13.96 -8.02 -3.40
CA ALA A 80 -14.04 -6.85 -2.55
C ALA A 80 -14.43 -5.60 -3.34
N ILE A 81 -13.87 -5.39 -4.54
CA ILE A 81 -14.26 -4.26 -5.39
C ILE A 81 -15.70 -4.39 -5.87
N ALA A 82 -16.13 -5.58 -6.26
CA ALA A 82 -17.49 -5.82 -6.74
C ALA A 82 -18.57 -5.49 -5.69
N VAL A 83 -18.27 -5.67 -4.40
CA VAL A 83 -19.17 -5.32 -3.29
C VAL A 83 -18.92 -3.92 -2.71
N GLY A 84 -18.12 -3.09 -3.37
CA GLY A 84 -17.83 -1.71 -2.93
C GLY A 84 -16.78 -1.57 -1.82
N GLY A 85 -16.09 -2.65 -1.47
CA GLY A 85 -14.98 -2.64 -0.50
C GLY A 85 -13.65 -2.15 -1.08
N ASN A 86 -12.67 -2.01 -0.17
CA ASN A 86 -11.28 -1.77 -0.52
C ASN A 86 -10.56 -3.08 -0.88
N GLY A 87 -10.31 -3.29 -2.18
CA GLY A 87 -9.65 -4.51 -2.67
C GLY A 87 -8.26 -4.75 -2.10
N PHE A 88 -7.45 -3.70 -1.91
CA PHE A 88 -6.10 -3.83 -1.37
C PHE A 88 -6.13 -4.34 0.08
N VAL A 89 -7.00 -3.75 0.91
CA VAL A 89 -7.15 -4.16 2.31
C VAL A 89 -7.71 -5.58 2.40
N ALA A 90 -8.70 -5.92 1.57
CA ALA A 90 -9.28 -7.26 1.55
C ALA A 90 -8.25 -8.32 1.15
N ALA A 91 -7.47 -8.10 0.08
CA ALA A 91 -6.42 -9.03 -0.35
C ALA A 91 -5.31 -9.20 0.70
N PHE A 92 -4.93 -8.12 1.39
CA PHE A 92 -3.96 -8.17 2.49
C PHE A 92 -4.46 -9.00 3.67
N LEU A 93 -5.68 -8.72 4.13
CA LEU A 93 -6.31 -9.46 5.24
C LEU A 93 -6.58 -10.92 4.86
N CYS A 94 -6.88 -11.19 3.59
CA CYS A 94 -6.98 -12.53 3.05
C CYS A 94 -5.68 -13.32 3.21
N GLY A 95 -4.53 -12.73 2.90
CA GLY A 95 -3.23 -13.38 3.10
C GLY A 95 -2.95 -13.70 4.57
N ILE A 96 -3.26 -12.76 5.48
CA ILE A 96 -3.12 -12.97 6.93
C ILE A 96 -4.03 -14.10 7.42
N ALA A 97 -5.32 -14.03 7.09
CA ALA A 97 -6.31 -15.04 7.50
C ALA A 97 -5.99 -16.41 6.90
N TYR A 98 -5.57 -16.46 5.64
CA TYR A 98 -5.15 -17.69 4.98
C TYR A 98 -3.97 -18.32 5.71
N LYS A 99 -2.89 -17.55 5.95
CA LYS A 99 -1.69 -18.03 6.65
C LYS A 99 -2.01 -18.49 8.07
N ALA A 100 -2.87 -17.78 8.80
CA ALA A 100 -3.26 -18.14 10.16
C ALA A 100 -4.09 -19.43 10.24
N ALA A 101 -4.94 -19.70 9.24
CA ALA A 101 -5.82 -20.88 9.21
C ALA A 101 -5.20 -22.10 8.50
N ARG A 102 -4.05 -21.94 7.82
CA ARG A 102 -3.34 -23.00 7.11
C ARG A 102 -2.58 -23.88 8.10
N LYS A 103 -2.87 -25.19 8.14
CA LYS A 103 -2.33 -26.12 9.15
C LYS A 103 -0.93 -26.67 8.83
N HIS A 104 -0.60 -26.80 7.55
CA HIS A 104 0.67 -27.38 7.07
C HIS A 104 1.27 -26.51 5.98
N SER A 105 1.38 -25.20 6.21
CA SER A 105 2.05 -24.31 5.27
C SER A 105 3.56 -24.57 5.29
N THR A 106 4.14 -24.81 4.12
CA THR A 106 5.60 -24.79 3.94
C THR A 106 6.01 -23.47 3.30
N GLU A 107 7.23 -23.01 3.54
CA GLU A 107 7.79 -21.84 2.84
C GLU A 107 7.72 -22.01 1.30
N ALA A 108 7.86 -23.26 0.83
CA ALA A 108 7.72 -23.61 -0.58
C ALA A 108 6.33 -23.28 -1.18
N GLU A 109 5.28 -23.20 -0.38
CA GLU A 109 3.92 -22.81 -0.80
C GLU A 109 3.85 -21.33 -1.22
N PHE A 110 4.76 -20.49 -0.69
CA PHE A 110 4.77 -19.04 -0.91
C PHE A 110 5.83 -18.55 -1.90
N VAL A 111 6.77 -19.41 -2.32
CA VAL A 111 7.82 -19.02 -3.30
C VAL A 111 7.24 -18.37 -4.55
N LEU A 112 6.14 -18.90 -5.10
CA LEU A 112 5.52 -18.32 -6.29
C LEU A 112 4.94 -16.93 -6.03
N VAL A 113 4.33 -16.70 -4.86
CA VAL A 113 3.80 -15.36 -4.54
C VAL A 113 4.96 -14.38 -4.28
N ASP A 114 6.06 -14.84 -3.71
CA ASP A 114 7.26 -14.03 -3.52
C ASP A 114 7.86 -13.64 -4.88
N ASP A 115 8.04 -14.59 -5.80
CA ASP A 115 8.55 -14.35 -7.16
C ASP A 115 7.65 -13.39 -7.94
N VAL A 116 6.34 -13.63 -7.92
CA VAL A 116 5.36 -12.74 -8.58
C VAL A 116 5.39 -11.35 -7.95
N SER A 117 5.46 -11.24 -6.62
CA SER A 117 5.52 -9.95 -5.95
C SER A 117 6.81 -9.18 -6.26
N ALA A 118 7.94 -9.89 -6.39
CA ALA A 118 9.21 -9.32 -6.79
C ALA A 118 9.15 -8.79 -8.23
N LEU A 119 8.61 -9.58 -9.16
CA LEU A 119 8.41 -9.16 -10.56
C LEU A 119 7.47 -7.95 -10.67
N CYS A 120 6.34 -7.96 -9.96
CA CYS A 120 5.44 -6.82 -9.89
C CYS A 120 6.12 -5.59 -9.28
N GLY A 121 6.97 -5.77 -8.27
CA GLY A 121 7.79 -4.71 -7.68
C GLY A 121 8.76 -4.10 -8.69
N LEU A 122 9.47 -4.93 -9.46
CA LEU A 122 10.36 -4.46 -10.52
C LEU A 122 9.61 -3.68 -11.61
N ALA A 123 8.46 -4.21 -12.07
CA ALA A 123 7.62 -3.53 -13.04
C ALA A 123 7.12 -2.17 -12.50
N MET A 124 6.72 -2.12 -11.23
CA MET A 124 6.30 -0.88 -10.57
C MET A 124 7.44 0.14 -10.51
N TRP A 125 8.66 -0.27 -10.15
CA TRP A 125 9.82 0.61 -10.12
C TRP A 125 10.24 1.08 -11.52
N PHE A 126 10.07 0.24 -12.53
CA PHE A 126 10.28 0.63 -13.92
C PHE A 126 9.29 1.73 -14.36
N VAL A 127 8.00 1.55 -14.09
CA VAL A 127 6.96 2.56 -14.37
C VAL A 127 7.21 3.84 -13.57
N PHE A 128 7.63 3.73 -12.32
CA PHE A 128 8.06 4.88 -11.53
C PHE A 128 9.21 5.64 -12.18
N GLY A 129 10.21 4.94 -12.74
CA GLY A 129 11.29 5.55 -13.49
C GLY A 129 10.78 6.34 -14.71
N LEU A 130 9.80 5.81 -15.44
CA LEU A 130 9.14 6.54 -16.53
C LEU A 130 8.38 7.77 -16.03
N ALA A 131 7.65 7.66 -14.92
CA ALA A 131 6.96 8.79 -14.31
C ALA A 131 7.95 9.88 -13.85
N ALA A 132 9.14 9.51 -13.39
CA ALA A 132 10.18 10.46 -13.03
C ALA A 132 10.74 11.23 -14.25
N LEU A 133 10.74 10.63 -15.44
CA LEU A 133 11.08 11.33 -16.68
C LEU A 133 9.99 12.34 -17.06
N LEU A 134 8.71 11.96 -16.96
CA LEU A 134 7.60 12.88 -17.22
C LEU A 134 7.64 14.13 -16.31
N LEU A 135 8.09 13.98 -15.07
CA LEU A 135 8.28 15.11 -14.17
C LEU A 135 9.28 16.15 -14.73
N LEU A 136 10.30 15.72 -15.47
CA LEU A 136 11.26 16.64 -16.08
C LEU A 136 10.60 17.48 -17.19
N ASP A 137 9.61 16.92 -17.89
CA ASP A 137 8.87 17.60 -18.94
C ASP A 137 7.82 18.58 -18.36
N PHE A 138 7.09 18.18 -17.31
CA PHE A 138 6.09 19.05 -16.65
C PHE A 138 6.71 20.14 -15.79
N GLY A 139 7.97 19.95 -15.36
CA GLY A 139 8.66 20.84 -14.46
C GLY A 139 8.25 20.69 -13.01
N VAL A 140 9.06 21.28 -12.12
CA VAL A 140 8.87 21.19 -10.68
C VAL A 140 8.45 22.55 -10.13
N THR A 141 7.23 22.62 -9.60
CA THR A 141 6.75 23.83 -8.92
C THR A 141 7.25 23.87 -7.48
N TRP A 142 7.43 25.08 -6.94
CA TRP A 142 7.77 25.26 -5.52
C TRP A 142 6.71 24.65 -4.59
N GLY A 143 5.44 24.72 -4.99
CA GLY A 143 4.34 24.09 -4.26
C GLY A 143 4.51 22.57 -4.13
N ALA A 144 4.86 21.88 -5.21
CA ALA A 144 5.09 20.43 -5.19
C ALA A 144 6.25 20.04 -4.25
N ILE A 145 7.32 20.84 -4.20
CA ILE A 145 8.46 20.63 -3.29
C ILE A 145 8.00 20.73 -1.83
N VAL A 146 7.28 21.80 -1.49
CA VAL A 146 6.77 22.02 -0.13
C VAL A 146 5.83 20.89 0.29
N VAL A 147 4.90 20.50 -0.58
CA VAL A 147 3.97 19.40 -0.30
C VAL A 147 4.70 18.07 -0.11
N ALA A 148 5.67 17.75 -0.97
CA ALA A 148 6.49 16.55 -0.81
C ALA A 148 7.28 16.55 0.50
N ALA A 149 7.87 17.69 0.89
CA ALA A 149 8.59 17.82 2.15
C ALA A 149 7.67 17.63 3.36
N VAL A 150 6.47 18.21 3.33
CA VAL A 150 5.43 18.01 4.37
C VAL A 150 4.96 16.56 4.41
N ALA A 151 4.78 15.92 3.25
CA ALA A 151 4.37 14.51 3.14
C ALA A 151 5.43 13.55 3.71
N LEU A 152 6.70 13.89 3.56
CA LEU A 152 7.84 13.14 4.09
C LEU A 152 8.05 13.33 5.59
N THR A 153 7.72 14.51 6.13
CA THR A 153 8.00 14.89 7.52
C THR A 153 6.72 14.89 8.36
N VAL A 154 5.89 15.93 8.26
CA VAL A 154 4.74 16.17 9.14
C VAL A 154 3.65 15.14 8.96
N ALA A 155 3.23 14.87 7.71
CA ALA A 155 2.15 13.92 7.43
C ALA A 155 2.52 12.47 7.77
N ARG A 156 3.80 12.23 8.09
CA ARG A 156 4.33 10.95 8.50
C ARG A 156 4.60 10.89 10.00
N ALA A 157 5.50 11.73 10.48
CA ALA A 157 5.94 11.71 11.85
C ALA A 157 4.83 12.16 12.81
N GLY A 158 3.97 13.09 12.39
CA GLY A 158 2.86 13.59 13.20
C GLY A 158 1.93 12.48 13.71
N PRO A 159 1.26 11.71 12.83
CA PRO A 159 0.36 10.64 13.26
C PRO A 159 1.06 9.55 14.10
N VAL A 160 2.28 9.16 13.70
CA VAL A 160 3.04 8.12 14.43
C VAL A 160 3.42 8.61 15.82
N LEU A 161 3.96 9.82 15.95
CA LEU A 161 4.30 10.40 17.24
C LEU A 161 3.06 10.56 18.12
N ALA A 162 1.94 11.01 17.56
CA ALA A 162 0.68 11.18 18.28
C ALA A 162 0.22 9.85 18.92
N VAL A 163 0.24 8.75 18.17
CA VAL A 163 -0.11 7.42 18.71
C VAL A 163 0.92 6.93 19.75
N LEU A 164 2.21 7.24 19.55
CA LEU A 164 3.28 6.82 20.48
C LEU A 164 3.38 7.68 21.75
N LEU A 165 2.66 8.81 21.87
CA LEU A 165 2.71 9.67 23.05
C LEU A 165 2.34 8.92 24.34
N GLY A 166 1.40 7.97 24.25
CA GLY A 166 0.95 7.13 25.36
C GLY A 166 1.77 5.86 25.60
N SER A 167 2.90 5.67 24.93
CA SER A 167 3.78 4.50 25.11
C SER A 167 4.91 4.74 26.11
N ASP A 168 5.47 3.68 26.68
CA ASP A 168 6.64 3.76 27.59
C ASP A 168 7.98 4.06 26.88
N LEU A 169 7.95 4.30 25.56
CA LEU A 169 9.13 4.55 24.75
C LEU A 169 9.74 5.92 25.05
N LYS A 170 11.08 6.00 25.07
CA LYS A 170 11.80 7.27 25.20
C LYS A 170 11.59 8.13 23.96
N TRP A 171 11.64 9.45 24.11
CA TRP A 171 11.46 10.40 23.01
C TRP A 171 12.34 10.09 21.77
N ARG A 172 13.59 9.69 22.00
CA ARG A 172 14.53 9.30 20.94
C ARG A 172 14.05 8.09 20.14
N ASP A 173 13.47 7.09 20.80
CA ASP A 173 12.94 5.89 20.16
C ASP A 173 11.67 6.22 19.38
N ARG A 174 10.79 7.06 19.94
CA ARG A 174 9.59 7.57 19.25
C ARG A 174 9.94 8.31 17.95
N MET A 175 10.92 9.21 18.02
CA MET A 175 11.40 9.91 16.82
C MET A 175 11.99 8.94 15.80
N THR A 176 12.83 7.99 16.25
CA THR A 176 13.42 6.99 15.36
C THR A 176 12.35 6.18 14.63
N ILE A 177 11.34 5.67 15.35
CA ILE A 177 10.22 4.93 14.75
C ILE A 177 9.45 5.80 13.75
N SER A 178 9.15 7.05 14.10
CA SER A 178 8.42 7.97 13.23
C SER A 178 9.16 8.31 11.92
N PHE A 179 10.49 8.35 11.97
CA PHE A 179 11.36 8.68 10.84
C PHE A 179 11.94 7.46 10.11
N LEU A 180 11.61 6.20 10.46
CA LEU A 180 12.17 4.97 9.86
C LEU A 180 11.14 4.09 9.12
N ALA A 181 10.57 4.59 8.04
CA ALA A 181 9.44 4.05 7.28
C ALA A 181 9.48 4.59 5.83
N PRO A 182 10.40 4.12 4.98
CA PRO A 182 10.57 4.66 3.63
C PRO A 182 9.26 4.60 2.82
N ARG A 183 8.99 5.65 2.06
CA ARG A 183 7.94 5.66 1.03
C ARG A 183 8.43 4.81 -0.16
N GLY A 184 7.50 4.11 -0.79
CA GLY A 184 7.81 3.20 -1.89
C GLY A 184 6.52 2.77 -2.57
N ALA A 185 6.27 1.46 -2.60
CA ALA A 185 5.25 0.85 -3.45
C ALA A 185 3.85 1.48 -3.38
N ALA A 186 3.29 1.64 -2.17
CA ALA A 186 1.96 2.21 -2.02
C ALA A 186 1.86 3.65 -2.54
N SER A 187 2.90 4.46 -2.34
CA SER A 187 2.92 5.85 -2.82
C SER A 187 2.97 5.92 -4.35
N ILE A 188 3.72 5.03 -4.98
CA ILE A 188 3.78 4.91 -6.45
C ILE A 188 2.40 4.51 -6.99
N VAL A 189 1.81 3.43 -6.47
CA VAL A 189 0.51 2.92 -6.95
C VAL A 189 -0.59 3.97 -6.79
N PHE A 190 -0.73 4.57 -5.60
CA PHE A 190 -1.79 5.57 -5.38
C PHE A 190 -1.52 6.87 -6.14
N GLY A 191 -0.27 7.32 -6.26
CA GLY A 191 0.02 8.53 -7.03
C GLY A 191 -0.21 8.34 -8.53
N LEU A 192 0.13 7.18 -9.09
CA LEU A 192 -0.22 6.85 -10.47
C LEU A 192 -1.73 6.71 -10.66
N LEU A 193 -2.44 6.13 -9.69
CA LEU A 193 -3.90 6.07 -9.74
C LEU A 193 -4.51 7.46 -9.71
N ALA A 194 -3.95 8.40 -8.94
CA ALA A 194 -4.40 9.78 -8.90
C ALA A 194 -4.12 10.48 -10.22
N PHE A 195 -2.90 10.34 -10.75
CA PHE A 195 -2.52 10.86 -12.07
C PHE A 195 -3.47 10.40 -13.18
N ASN A 196 -3.89 9.13 -13.16
CA ASN A 196 -4.83 8.61 -14.16
C ASN A 196 -6.31 8.94 -13.88
N SER A 197 -6.65 9.40 -12.68
CA SER A 197 -8.04 9.71 -12.29
C SER A 197 -8.34 11.21 -12.29
N LEU A 198 -7.29 12.05 -12.38
CA LEU A 198 -7.37 13.50 -12.42
C LEU A 198 -7.05 13.99 -13.82
N ASP A 199 -7.41 15.24 -14.11
CA ASP A 199 -7.19 15.87 -15.40
C ASP A 199 -6.19 17.05 -15.29
N ASN A 200 -5.45 17.29 -16.37
CA ASN A 200 -4.59 18.47 -16.59
C ASN A 200 -3.63 18.74 -15.40
N GLU A 201 -3.59 19.99 -14.92
CA GLU A 201 -2.68 20.44 -13.86
C GLU A 201 -2.79 19.64 -12.56
N ALA A 202 -3.98 19.12 -12.22
CA ALA A 202 -4.18 18.32 -11.02
C ALA A 202 -3.50 16.94 -11.13
N ALA A 203 -3.53 16.35 -12.33
CA ALA A 203 -2.80 15.13 -12.63
C ALA A 203 -1.29 15.37 -12.52
N ASP A 204 -0.78 16.39 -13.21
CA ASP A 204 0.65 16.73 -13.22
C ASP A 204 1.17 17.02 -11.81
N LEU A 205 0.40 17.74 -11.01
CA LEU A 205 0.72 18.00 -9.61
C LEU A 205 0.75 16.71 -8.76
N ALA A 206 -0.22 15.82 -8.94
CA ALA A 206 -0.26 14.54 -8.23
C ALA A 206 0.95 13.64 -8.59
N LEU A 207 1.32 13.61 -9.86
CA LEU A 207 2.51 12.91 -10.35
C LEU A 207 3.79 13.53 -9.77
N ALA A 208 3.91 14.87 -9.81
CA ALA A 208 5.07 15.58 -9.26
C ALA A 208 5.25 15.34 -7.76
N ILE A 209 4.17 15.44 -6.98
CA ILE A 209 4.21 15.16 -5.53
C ILE A 209 4.61 13.70 -5.28
N MET A 210 4.03 12.75 -6.02
CA MET A 210 4.36 11.33 -5.87
C MET A 210 5.84 11.07 -6.15
N VAL A 211 6.36 11.54 -7.30
CA VAL A 211 7.75 11.32 -7.70
C VAL A 211 8.70 11.97 -6.71
N MET A 212 8.49 13.25 -6.37
CA MET A 212 9.33 13.97 -5.42
C MET A 212 9.34 13.35 -4.03
N THR A 213 8.18 12.86 -3.56
CA THR A 213 8.07 12.17 -2.27
C THR A 213 8.82 10.86 -2.28
N VAL A 214 8.66 10.03 -3.32
CA VAL A 214 9.33 8.73 -3.40
C VAL A 214 10.83 8.90 -3.57
N LEU A 215 11.29 9.75 -4.51
CA LEU A 215 12.72 10.06 -4.70
C LEU A 215 13.34 10.65 -3.43
N GLY A 216 12.70 11.65 -2.82
CA GLY A 216 13.15 12.25 -1.58
C GLY A 216 13.26 11.20 -0.45
N SER A 217 12.28 10.30 -0.34
CA SER A 217 12.36 9.21 0.64
C SER A 217 13.52 8.26 0.36
N VAL A 218 13.73 7.84 -0.91
CA VAL A 218 14.82 6.94 -1.30
C VAL A 218 16.18 7.59 -1.01
N LEU A 219 16.35 8.88 -1.31
CA LEU A 219 17.59 9.60 -1.00
C LEU A 219 17.82 9.70 0.51
N VAL A 220 16.82 10.15 1.27
CA VAL A 220 16.95 10.32 2.72
C VAL A 220 17.21 8.99 3.44
N HIS A 221 16.51 7.91 3.05
CA HIS A 221 16.63 6.63 3.75
C HIS A 221 17.71 5.72 3.15
N GLY A 222 17.96 5.77 1.85
CA GLY A 222 19.02 5.02 1.19
C GLY A 222 20.42 5.53 1.55
N VAL A 223 20.61 6.86 1.56
CA VAL A 223 21.86 7.47 2.03
C VAL A 223 21.93 7.45 3.56
N GLY A 224 20.82 7.69 4.25
CA GLY A 224 20.78 7.70 5.72
C GLY A 224 21.12 6.34 6.35
N THR A 225 20.65 5.23 5.77
CA THR A 225 20.94 3.89 6.29
C THR A 225 22.39 3.46 6.06
N SER A 226 22.98 3.77 4.90
CA SER A 226 24.38 3.45 4.59
C SER A 226 25.40 4.24 5.46
N VAL A 227 25.09 5.48 5.82
CA VAL A 227 25.93 6.28 6.73
C VAL A 227 25.83 5.77 8.18
N LEU A 228 24.66 5.31 8.62
CA LEU A 228 24.45 4.81 9.99
C LEU A 228 25.10 3.44 10.23
N THR A 229 25.05 2.53 9.26
CA THR A 229 25.72 1.22 9.35
C THR A 229 27.24 1.32 9.34
N ASN A 230 27.81 2.29 8.62
CA ASN A 230 29.26 2.53 8.64
C ASN A 230 29.76 3.13 9.97
N ARG A 231 28.92 3.83 10.73
CA ARG A 231 29.29 4.38 12.05
C ARG A 231 29.32 3.35 13.18
N LYS A 232 28.61 2.23 13.06
CA LYS A 232 28.64 1.13 14.06
C LYS A 232 29.77 0.09 13.81
N ARG A 233 30.52 0.24 12.72
CA ARG A 233 31.70 -0.60 12.38
C ARG A 233 33.04 0.05 12.74
N ARG A 234 33.03 1.21 13.39
CA ARG A 234 34.19 1.87 13.99
C ARG A 234 33.98 1.98 15.49
#